data_AF-A0A9X1Q538-F1
#
_entry.id   AF-A0A9X1Q538-F1
#
_cell.length_a   1.000
_cell.length_b   1.000
_cell.length_c   1.000
_cell.angle_alpha   90.00
_cell.angle_beta   90.00
_cell.angle_gamma   90.00
#
_symmetry.space_group_name_H-M   'P 1'
#
loop_
_entity.id
_entity.type
_entity.pdbx_description
1 polymer ?
#
loop_
_entity_poly.entity_id
_entity_poly.type
_entity_poly.pdbx_seq_one_letter_code
_entity_poly.pdbx_strand_id
1 'polypeptide(L)'
;MNWNWLRLTVPEPPGDSLSAVVRGTDCRTRAGLFSAWARALEFPAYFGHNWDAFHDCVSEKALWHSDPDGPPPAHPLTILVEDAAHLLADAAPQDLTVLLQSLSDAATVQDGDEDAHAYPDGFRLHLLLHDTPAGLLELAGRMRQAGFLPSAVPPQAPF
;
A
#
# COMPACT_ATOMS: atom_id res chain seq x y z
N MET A 1 3.75 14.99 11.71
CA MET A 1 3.10 13.68 11.56
C MET A 1 4.15 12.70 11.08
N ASN A 2 4.51 11.72 11.90
CA ASN A 2 5.40 10.63 11.50
C ASN A 2 4.62 9.72 10.52
N TRP A 3 5.00 9.65 9.25
CA TRP A 3 4.44 8.68 8.31
C TRP A 3 5.20 7.36 8.45
N ASN A 4 4.57 6.33 9.05
CA ASN A 4 5.17 5.00 9.21
C ASN A 4 4.45 3.89 8.40
N TRP A 5 3.29 4.14 7.78
CA TRP A 5 2.56 3.14 6.99
C TRP A 5 3.06 3.01 5.53
N LEU A 6 3.72 4.03 4.97
CA LEU A 6 4.22 4.03 3.59
C LEU A 6 5.72 4.26 3.57
N ARG A 7 6.46 3.41 2.84
CA ARG A 7 7.91 3.50 2.68
C ARG A 7 8.33 3.38 1.22
N LEU A 8 9.21 4.28 0.78
CA LEU A 8 9.97 4.14 -0.47
C LEU A 8 11.27 3.38 -0.17
N THR A 9 11.57 2.29 -0.87
CA THR A 9 12.76 1.46 -0.62
C THR A 9 13.51 1.07 -1.90
N VAL A 10 14.85 1.06 -1.82
CA VAL A 10 15.75 0.61 -2.90
C VAL A 10 16.23 -0.82 -2.68
N PRO A 11 16.68 -1.24 -1.47
CA PRO A 11 16.87 -2.65 -1.23
C PRO A 11 15.50 -3.35 -1.12
N GLU A 12 15.44 -4.61 -1.56
CA GLU A 12 14.36 -5.50 -1.15
C GLU A 12 14.37 -5.57 0.39
N PRO A 13 13.25 -5.32 1.08
CA PRO A 13 13.21 -5.26 2.53
C PRO A 13 13.55 -6.64 3.13
N PRO A 14 14.73 -6.81 3.77
CA PRO A 14 15.12 -8.11 4.27
C PRO A 14 14.36 -8.42 5.57
N GLY A 15 13.54 -9.47 5.54
CA GLY A 15 12.87 -9.99 6.74
C GLY A 15 11.52 -9.37 7.07
N ASP A 16 10.97 -8.50 6.24
CA ASP A 16 9.57 -8.07 6.37
C ASP A 16 8.66 -9.24 5.96
N SER A 17 7.68 -9.58 6.81
CA SER A 17 6.70 -10.62 6.50
C SER A 17 5.69 -10.06 5.49
N LEU A 18 6.01 -10.19 4.20
CA LEU A 18 5.17 -9.72 3.10
C LEU A 18 3.89 -10.56 3.02
N SER A 19 2.75 -9.88 3.03
CA SER A 19 1.45 -10.51 2.84
C SER A 19 1.08 -10.61 1.37
N ALA A 20 1.49 -9.63 0.56
CA ALA A 20 1.25 -9.60 -0.88
C ALA A 20 2.35 -8.86 -1.64
N VAL A 21 2.60 -9.29 -2.88
CA VAL A 21 3.51 -8.63 -3.83
C VAL A 21 2.74 -8.29 -5.10
N VAL A 22 2.86 -7.04 -5.54
CA VAL A 22 2.24 -6.50 -6.75
C VAL A 22 3.33 -5.92 -7.64
N ARG A 23 3.20 -6.09 -8.96
CA ARG A 23 4.09 -5.43 -9.93
C ARG A 23 3.47 -4.13 -10.43
N GLY A 24 4.19 -3.03 -10.28
CA GLY A 24 3.81 -1.72 -10.79
C GLY A 24 3.60 -1.72 -12.31
N THR A 25 4.33 -2.58 -13.03
CA THR A 25 4.18 -2.80 -14.47
C THR A 25 2.80 -3.36 -14.87
N ASP A 26 2.17 -4.17 -14.02
CA ASP A 26 0.78 -4.63 -14.20
C ASP A 26 -0.25 -3.55 -13.81
N CYS A 27 0.18 -2.52 -13.09
CA CYS A 27 -0.67 -1.50 -12.47
C CYS A 27 -0.61 -0.14 -13.19
N ARG A 28 -0.12 -0.08 -14.43
CA ARG A 28 0.04 1.18 -15.18
C ARG A 28 -1.27 1.93 -15.43
N THR A 29 -2.39 1.21 -15.50
CA THR A 29 -3.74 1.76 -15.64
C THR A 29 -4.60 1.42 -14.43
N ARG A 30 -5.71 2.15 -14.21
CA ARG A 30 -6.66 1.86 -13.13
C ARG A 30 -7.21 0.43 -13.18
N ALA A 31 -7.58 -0.04 -14.37
CA ALA A 31 -8.08 -1.40 -14.57
C ALA A 31 -7.00 -2.45 -14.27
N GLY A 32 -5.76 -2.20 -14.71
CA GLY A 32 -4.61 -3.05 -14.39
C GLY A 32 -4.36 -3.13 -12.88
N LEU A 33 -4.40 -1.99 -12.19
CA LEU A 33 -4.26 -1.91 -10.73
C LEU A 33 -5.32 -2.76 -10.02
N PHE A 34 -6.61 -2.56 -10.36
CA PHE A 34 -7.69 -3.33 -9.75
C PHE A 34 -7.53 -4.83 -9.96
N SER A 35 -7.15 -5.27 -11.16
CA SER A 35 -6.92 -6.68 -11.45
C SER A 35 -5.72 -7.26 -10.69
N ALA A 36 -4.61 -6.53 -10.64
CA ALA A 36 -3.38 -7.00 -10.02
C ALA A 36 -3.52 -7.11 -8.50
N TRP A 37 -4.15 -6.11 -7.87
CA TRP A 37 -4.39 -6.10 -6.42
C TRP A 37 -5.44 -7.11 -6.00
N ALA A 38 -6.55 -7.24 -6.75
CA ALA A 38 -7.56 -8.25 -6.46
C ALA A 38 -6.99 -9.67 -6.48
N ARG A 39 -6.07 -9.95 -7.40
CA ARG A 39 -5.35 -11.23 -7.45
C ARG A 39 -4.40 -11.38 -6.27
N ALA A 40 -3.57 -10.38 -5.99
CA ALA A 40 -2.51 -10.48 -4.97
C ALA A 40 -3.06 -10.56 -3.54
N LEU A 41 -4.19 -9.90 -3.28
CA LEU A 41 -4.85 -9.89 -1.97
C LEU A 41 -6.03 -10.85 -1.87
N GLU A 42 -6.29 -11.64 -2.92
CA GLU A 42 -7.41 -12.58 -2.99
C GLU A 42 -8.76 -11.92 -2.63
N PHE A 43 -9.09 -10.86 -3.37
CA PHE A 43 -10.40 -10.21 -3.24
C PHE A 43 -11.54 -11.15 -3.68
N PRO A 44 -12.77 -10.93 -3.19
CA PRO A 44 -13.91 -11.76 -3.56
C PRO A 44 -14.18 -11.75 -5.07
N ALA A 45 -14.74 -12.85 -5.59
CA ALA A 45 -15.07 -12.99 -7.00
C ALA A 45 -16.09 -11.95 -7.52
N TYR A 46 -16.85 -11.32 -6.62
CA TYR A 46 -17.81 -10.25 -6.92
C TYR A 46 -17.21 -8.84 -6.79
N PHE A 47 -15.89 -8.71 -6.70
CA PHE A 47 -15.20 -7.43 -6.62
C PHE A 47 -15.66 -6.45 -7.73
N GLY A 48 -16.08 -5.25 -7.32
CA GLY A 48 -16.78 -4.29 -8.18
C GLY A 48 -15.91 -3.48 -9.16
N HIS A 49 -14.59 -3.67 -9.17
CA HIS A 49 -13.64 -2.99 -10.06
C HIS A 49 -13.78 -1.44 -10.10
N ASN A 50 -14.03 -0.84 -8.95
CA ASN A 50 -14.10 0.61 -8.75
C ASN A 50 -13.41 1.00 -7.44
N TRP A 51 -13.22 2.30 -7.21
CA TRP A 51 -12.47 2.81 -6.05
C TRP A 51 -13.14 2.49 -4.71
N ASP A 52 -14.47 2.57 -4.63
CA ASP A 52 -15.21 2.24 -3.41
C ASP A 52 -15.02 0.76 -3.06
N ALA A 53 -15.25 -0.13 -4.04
CA ALA A 53 -15.04 -1.56 -3.86
C ALA A 53 -13.57 -1.90 -3.52
N PHE A 54 -12.61 -1.16 -4.06
CA PHE A 54 -11.19 -1.35 -3.75
C PHE A 54 -10.88 -0.95 -2.30
N HIS A 55 -11.35 0.22 -1.89
CA HIS A 55 -11.20 0.70 -0.51
C HIS A 55 -11.79 -0.30 0.48
N ASP A 56 -13.01 -0.78 0.22
CA ASP A 56 -13.68 -1.74 1.09
C ASP A 56 -12.89 -3.06 1.17
N CYS A 57 -12.49 -3.62 0.02
CA CYS A 57 -11.74 -4.89 0.02
C CYS A 57 -10.36 -4.78 0.70
N VAL A 58 -9.62 -3.68 0.51
CA VAL A 58 -8.33 -3.50 1.21
C VAL A 58 -8.55 -3.30 2.70
N SER A 59 -9.54 -2.51 3.09
CA SER A 59 -9.85 -2.25 4.50
C SER A 59 -10.20 -3.54 5.22
N GLU A 60 -11.09 -4.35 4.64
CA GLU A 60 -11.46 -5.67 5.17
C GLU A 60 -10.23 -6.59 5.30
N LYS A 61 -9.35 -6.63 4.30
CA LYS A 61 -8.11 -7.44 4.37
C LYS A 61 -7.12 -6.95 5.43
N ALA A 62 -7.17 -5.67 5.77
CA ALA A 62 -6.31 -5.09 6.80
C ALA A 62 -6.85 -5.32 8.22
N LEU A 63 -8.16 -5.57 8.37
CA LEU A 63 -8.77 -5.90 9.66
C LEU A 63 -8.29 -7.25 10.17
N TRP A 64 -7.92 -7.31 11.45
CA TRP A 64 -7.49 -8.58 12.04
C TRP A 64 -8.62 -9.61 12.19
N HIS A 65 -9.86 -9.13 12.36
CA HIS A 65 -11.05 -9.96 12.58
C HIS A 65 -11.59 -10.69 11.35
N SER A 66 -10.87 -10.65 10.22
CA SER A 66 -11.20 -11.48 9.05
C SER A 66 -11.27 -12.98 9.40
N ASP A 67 -10.67 -13.40 10.52
CA ASP A 67 -10.87 -14.71 11.17
C ASP A 67 -11.36 -14.51 12.63
N PRO A 68 -12.69 -14.59 12.90
CA PRO A 68 -13.27 -14.31 14.22
C PRO A 68 -12.78 -15.25 15.33
N ASP A 69 -12.33 -16.45 14.95
CA ASP A 69 -11.88 -17.50 15.87
C ASP A 69 -10.35 -17.63 15.88
N GLY A 70 -9.65 -16.80 15.10
CA GLY A 70 -8.20 -16.81 14.94
C GLY A 70 -7.45 -15.99 15.99
N PRO A 71 -6.15 -16.30 16.24
CA PRO A 71 -5.31 -15.42 17.04
C PRO A 71 -5.10 -14.07 16.34
N PRO A 72 -4.89 -12.97 17.08
CA PRO A 72 -4.54 -11.69 16.46
C PRO A 72 -3.29 -11.85 15.58
N PRO A 73 -3.21 -11.12 14.45
CA PRO A 73 -2.17 -11.28 13.47
C PRO A 73 -0.83 -10.92 14.09
N ALA A 74 0.16 -11.76 13.84
CA ALA A 74 1.51 -11.51 14.34
C ALA A 74 2.17 -10.28 13.68
N HIS A 75 1.64 -9.80 12.54
CA HIS A 75 2.17 -8.69 11.75
C HIS A 75 1.03 -7.98 10.99
N PRO A 76 1.17 -6.67 10.71
CA PRO A 76 0.24 -5.92 9.85
C PRO A 76 0.25 -6.41 8.39
N LEU A 77 -0.82 -6.11 7.65
CA LEU A 77 -0.94 -6.39 6.22
C LEU A 77 0.15 -5.63 5.47
N THR A 78 1.18 -6.33 4.99
CA THR A 78 2.33 -5.69 4.33
C THR A 78 2.30 -5.98 2.83
N ILE A 79 2.15 -4.92 2.04
CA ILE A 79 2.04 -4.96 0.58
C ILE A 79 3.29 -4.37 -0.03
N LEU A 80 4.01 -5.18 -0.82
CA LEU A 80 5.13 -4.73 -1.63
C LEU A 80 4.65 -4.42 -3.05
N VAL A 81 4.98 -3.24 -3.56
CA VAL A 81 4.88 -2.91 -4.98
C VAL A 81 6.29 -2.86 -5.57
N GLU A 82 6.62 -3.85 -6.39
CA GLU A 82 7.82 -3.85 -7.23
C GLU A 82 7.64 -2.92 -8.43
N ASP A 83 8.73 -2.41 -9.02
CA ASP A 83 8.68 -1.52 -10.17
C ASP A 83 7.71 -0.33 -9.94
N ALA A 84 7.73 0.21 -8.72
CA ALA A 84 6.69 1.11 -8.20
C ALA A 84 6.54 2.42 -9.00
N ALA A 85 7.56 2.84 -9.75
CA ALA A 85 7.46 4.00 -10.65
C ALA A 85 6.37 3.82 -11.72
N HIS A 86 6.08 2.58 -12.12
CA HIS A 86 5.05 2.27 -13.11
C HIS A 86 3.62 2.33 -12.58
N LEU A 87 3.43 2.36 -11.25
CA LEU A 87 2.12 2.41 -10.62
C LEU A 87 1.30 3.58 -11.16
N LEU A 88 0.17 3.30 -11.84
CA LEU A 88 -0.72 4.31 -12.43
C LEU A 88 -0.04 5.30 -13.40
N ALA A 89 1.08 4.91 -14.03
CA ALA A 89 1.84 5.78 -14.95
C ALA A 89 1.07 6.19 -16.21
N ASP A 90 0.07 5.41 -16.62
CA ASP A 90 -0.79 5.67 -17.78
C ASP A 90 -2.22 6.07 -17.36
N ALA A 91 -2.44 6.39 -16.08
CA ALA A 91 -3.72 6.82 -15.53
C ALA A 91 -3.77 8.33 -15.26
N ALA A 92 -4.95 8.84 -14.87
CA ALA A 92 -5.08 10.24 -14.48
C ALA A 92 -4.34 10.47 -13.14
N PRO A 93 -3.65 11.62 -12.92
CA PRO A 93 -2.95 11.87 -11.66
C PRO A 93 -3.81 11.71 -10.41
N GLN A 94 -5.12 12.01 -10.52
CA GLN A 94 -6.10 11.85 -9.45
C GLN A 94 -6.27 10.38 -9.01
N ASP A 95 -6.06 9.40 -9.89
CA ASP A 95 -6.13 7.98 -9.54
C ASP A 95 -5.05 7.61 -8.50
N LEU A 96 -3.86 8.22 -8.58
CA LEU A 96 -2.81 8.01 -7.58
C LEU A 96 -3.19 8.66 -6.24
N THR A 97 -3.83 9.84 -6.27
CA THR A 97 -4.37 10.47 -5.05
C THR A 97 -5.39 9.55 -4.38
N VAL A 98 -6.37 9.04 -5.12
CA VAL A 98 -7.43 8.18 -4.57
C VAL A 98 -6.84 6.90 -4.01
N LEU A 99 -5.92 6.24 -4.73
CA LEU A 99 -5.22 5.05 -4.24
C LEU A 99 -4.54 5.30 -2.88
N LEU A 100 -3.73 6.35 -2.78
CA LEU A 100 -2.97 6.64 -1.57
C LEU A 100 -3.87 7.07 -0.41
N GLN A 101 -5.00 7.74 -0.69
CA GLN A 101 -6.01 8.05 0.33
C GLN A 101 -6.65 6.77 0.84
N SER A 102 -7.14 5.90 -0.05
CA SER A 102 -7.77 4.64 0.35
C SER A 102 -6.83 3.75 1.17
N LEU A 103 -5.54 3.69 0.80
CA LEU A 103 -4.55 2.92 1.57
C LEU A 103 -4.19 3.58 2.90
N SER A 104 -4.17 4.91 2.96
CA SER A 104 -3.96 5.63 4.22
C SER A 104 -5.12 5.36 5.18
N ASP A 105 -6.36 5.47 4.71
CA ASP A 105 -7.56 5.21 5.51
C ASP A 105 -7.58 3.75 5.99
N ALA A 106 -7.27 2.81 5.09
CA ALA A 106 -7.13 1.41 5.42
C ALA A 106 -5.96 1.11 6.36
N ALA A 107 -4.91 1.92 6.42
CA ALA A 107 -3.80 1.72 7.34
C ALA A 107 -4.06 2.27 8.75
N THR A 108 -4.83 3.34 8.86
CA THR A 108 -5.07 4.04 10.13
C THR A 108 -6.14 3.35 10.98
N VAL A 109 -5.77 2.99 12.21
CA VAL A 109 -6.70 2.53 13.23
C VAL A 109 -7.36 3.75 13.88
N GLN A 110 -8.68 3.78 13.97
CA GLN A 110 -9.42 4.87 14.61
C GLN A 110 -9.48 4.69 16.13
N ASP A 111 -9.74 5.77 16.88
CA ASP A 111 -9.92 5.66 18.33
C ASP A 111 -11.21 4.90 18.65
N GLY A 112 -11.10 3.85 19.48
CA GLY A 112 -12.21 2.93 19.79
C GLY A 112 -12.44 1.80 18.79
N ASP A 113 -11.60 1.66 17.77
CA ASP A 113 -11.59 0.49 16.86
C ASP A 113 -11.19 -0.77 17.66
N GLU A 114 -11.73 -1.93 17.33
CA GLU A 114 -11.41 -3.19 18.04
C GLU A 114 -9.93 -3.58 17.85
N ASP A 115 -9.36 -3.12 16.76
CA ASP A 115 -7.95 -3.20 16.36
C ASP A 115 -7.04 -2.26 17.17
N ALA A 116 -7.60 -1.37 18.00
CA ALA A 116 -6.82 -0.43 18.79
C ALA A 116 -5.83 -1.18 19.69
N HIS A 117 -4.54 -0.83 19.59
CA HIS A 117 -3.42 -1.47 20.29
C HIS A 117 -2.99 -2.85 19.76
N ALA A 118 -3.62 -3.39 18.70
CA ALA A 118 -3.16 -4.62 18.06
C ALA A 118 -1.82 -4.43 17.32
N TYR A 119 -1.57 -3.22 16.81
CA TYR A 119 -0.39 -2.89 16.00
C TYR A 119 0.58 -1.99 16.78
N PRO A 120 1.83 -2.42 17.05
CA PRO A 120 2.79 -1.67 17.88
C PRO A 120 3.18 -0.29 17.35
N ASP A 121 3.14 -0.10 16.02
CA ASP A 121 3.41 1.18 15.35
C ASP A 121 2.14 1.96 14.99
N GLY A 122 0.96 1.41 15.33
CA GLY A 122 -0.34 2.01 15.12
C GLY A 122 -0.92 1.84 13.71
N PHE A 123 -0.31 1.02 12.85
CA PHE A 123 -0.79 0.82 11.48
C PHE A 123 -1.11 -0.64 11.20
N ARG A 124 -2.32 -0.89 10.69
CA ARG A 124 -2.75 -2.24 10.29
C ARG A 124 -2.30 -2.63 8.88
N LEU A 125 -1.84 -1.66 8.09
CA LEU A 125 -1.32 -1.85 6.75
C LEU A 125 0.01 -1.12 6.57
N HIS A 126 0.97 -1.80 5.94
CA HIS A 126 2.22 -1.23 5.44
C HIS A 126 2.29 -1.34 3.92
N LEU A 127 2.59 -0.22 3.26
CA LEU A 127 2.87 -0.14 1.83
C LEU A 127 4.36 0.10 1.60
N LEU A 128 5.02 -0.86 0.97
CA LEU A 128 6.41 -0.77 0.55
C LEU A 128 6.46 -0.55 -0.95
N LEU A 129 6.99 0.59 -1.38
CA LEU A 129 7.16 0.95 -2.79
C LEU A 129 8.64 0.76 -3.15
N HIS A 130 8.91 -0.32 -3.88
CA HIS A 130 10.26 -0.72 -4.25
C HIS A 130 10.56 -0.36 -5.71
N ASP A 131 11.65 0.37 -5.92
CA ASP A 131 12.16 0.71 -7.24
C ASP A 131 13.65 1.12 -7.17
N THR A 132 14.24 1.32 -8.34
CA THR A 132 15.50 2.03 -8.51
C THR A 132 15.45 3.44 -7.91
N PRO A 133 16.59 4.05 -7.53
CA PRO A 133 16.61 5.42 -7.03
C PRO A 133 15.99 6.45 -8.00
N ALA A 134 16.19 6.27 -9.31
CA ALA A 134 15.61 7.14 -10.31
C ALA A 134 14.09 6.99 -10.39
N GLY A 135 13.58 5.76 -10.38
CA GLY A 135 12.14 5.48 -10.36
C GLY A 135 11.46 6.01 -9.10
N LEU A 136 12.09 5.86 -7.93
CA LEU A 136 11.56 6.43 -6.68
C LEU A 136 11.51 7.97 -6.70
N LEU A 137 12.47 8.64 -7.34
CA LEU A 137 12.43 10.10 -7.50
C LEU A 137 11.27 10.54 -8.39
N GLU A 138 11.03 9.83 -9.50
CA GLU A 138 9.88 10.06 -10.38
C GLU A 138 8.57 9.84 -9.63
N LEU A 139 8.43 8.68 -8.97
CA LEU A 139 7.26 8.33 -8.16
C LEU A 139 6.99 9.38 -7.09
N ALA A 140 8.02 9.78 -6.33
CA ALA A 140 7.90 10.82 -5.32
C ALA A 140 7.46 12.16 -5.93
N GLY A 141 7.88 12.48 -7.16
CA GLY A 141 7.39 13.66 -7.89
C GLY A 141 5.88 13.61 -8.12
N ARG A 142 5.37 12.47 -8.60
CA ARG A 142 3.92 12.26 -8.82
C ARG A 142 3.14 12.24 -7.52
N MET A 143 3.67 11.62 -6.46
CA MET A 143 3.05 11.64 -5.13
C MET A 143 2.90 13.07 -4.58
N ARG A 144 3.92 13.92 -4.74
CA ARG A 144 3.85 15.33 -4.34
C ARG A 144 2.77 16.10 -5.10
N GLN A 145 2.65 15.86 -6.40
CA GLN A 145 1.57 16.45 -7.21
C GLN A 145 0.19 15.94 -6.76
N ALA A 146 0.11 14.70 -6.27
CA ALA A 146 -1.08 14.11 -5.68
C ALA A 146 -1.37 14.57 -4.25
N GLY A 147 -0.56 15.45 -3.66
CA GLY A 147 -0.72 15.96 -2.29
C GLY A 147 -0.12 15.07 -1.19
N PHE A 148 0.58 14.00 -1.57
CA PHE A 148 1.27 13.10 -0.65
C PHE A 148 2.75 13.43 -0.56
N LEU A 149 3.23 13.65 0.66
CA LEU A 149 4.64 13.80 0.96
C LEU A 149 5.14 12.44 1.48
N PRO A 150 5.85 11.63 0.69
CA PRO A 150 6.44 10.40 1.21
C PRO A 150 7.51 10.74 2.25
N SER A 151 7.62 9.94 3.32
CA SER A 151 8.80 9.95 4.19
C SER A 151 10.07 9.85 3.32
N ALA A 152 11.07 10.67 3.65
CA ALA A 152 12.22 10.95 2.78
C ALA A 152 12.79 9.68 2.09
N VAL A 153 13.08 9.80 0.79
CA VAL A 153 13.86 8.79 0.06
C VAL A 153 15.15 8.54 0.86
N PRO A 154 15.46 7.29 1.25
CA PRO A 154 16.65 7.03 2.04
C PRO A 154 17.88 7.60 1.33
N PRO A 155 18.77 8.31 2.05
CA PRO A 155 19.96 8.89 1.44
C PRO A 155 20.78 7.78 0.76
N GLN A 156 21.33 8.08 -0.42
CA GLN A 156 22.22 7.16 -1.11
C GLN A 156 23.34 6.74 -0.15
N ALA A 157 23.51 5.44 0.05
CA ALA A 157 24.70 4.95 0.73
C ALA A 157 25.92 5.41 -0.09
N PRO A 158 26.92 6.08 0.52
CA PRO A 158 28.17 6.34 -0.18
C PRO A 158 28.83 4.99 -0.53
N PHE A 159 29.34 4.89 -1.75
CA PHE A 159 30.10 3.75 -2.27
C PHE A 159 31.27 3.37 -1.35
#